data_AF-A0A0F8YVU9-F1
#
_entry.id   AF-A0A0F8YVU9-F1
#
_cell.length_a   1.000
_cell.length_b   1.000
_cell.length_c   1.000
_cell.angle_alpha   90.00
_cell.angle_beta   90.00
_cell.angle_gamma   90.00
#
_symmetry.space_group_name_H-M   'P 1'
#
loop_
_entity.id
_entity.type
_entity.pdbx_description
1 polymer ?
#
loop_
_entity_poly.entity_id
_entity_poly.type
_entity_poly.pdbx_seq_one_letter_code
_entity_poly.pdbx_strand_id
1 'polypeptide(L)'
;PALRRGVEGFISAVPGMASVFLLMGVILFNAAVIATKLFAATFPEWFGSLSGSLYTLFQVMTLESWSMGIVRPVMEVHPEAWLFFVPFILITTFAVVNLVVGLIVNSMQDAHAEESNAATDSYRDEVVRRLAAIEDQLREGR
;
A
#
# COMPACT_ATOMS: atom_id res chain seq x y z
N PRO A 1 21.50 12.69 9.15
CA PRO A 1 21.12 11.69 10.20
C PRO A 1 19.60 11.52 10.39
N ALA A 2 18.81 12.61 10.51
CA ALA A 2 17.35 12.53 10.61
C ALA A 2 16.67 12.08 9.30
N LEU A 3 17.12 12.63 8.16
CA LEU A 3 16.65 12.24 6.81
C LEU A 3 16.92 10.75 6.51
N ARG A 4 18.08 10.23 6.93
CA ARG A 4 18.44 8.81 6.74
C ARG A 4 17.50 7.89 7.53
N ARG A 5 17.20 8.22 8.78
CA ARG A 5 16.23 7.48 9.62
C ARG A 5 14.82 7.52 9.04
N GLY A 6 14.40 8.65 8.46
CA GLY A 6 13.09 8.75 7.79
C GLY A 6 12.99 7.86 6.55
N VAL A 7 14.04 7.79 5.74
CA VAL A 7 14.08 6.92 4.55
C VAL A 7 14.16 5.45 4.94
N GLU A 8 14.95 5.09 5.94
CA GLU A 8 15.06 3.71 6.45
C GLU A 8 13.72 3.21 7.01
N GLY A 9 13.00 4.05 7.78
CA GLY A 9 11.66 3.74 8.29
C GLY A 9 10.59 3.58 7.19
N PHE A 10 10.71 4.34 6.10
CA PHE A 10 9.82 4.18 4.94
C PHE A 10 10.09 2.85 4.22
N ILE A 11 11.36 2.53 3.97
CA ILE A 11 11.77 1.30 3.29
C ILE A 11 11.42 0.05 4.12
N SER A 12 11.53 0.10 5.45
CA SER A 12 11.20 -1.03 6.32
C SER A 12 9.70 -1.35 6.39
N ALA A 13 8.82 -0.42 6.05
CA ALA A 13 7.36 -0.63 6.02
C ALA A 13 6.86 -1.25 4.69
N VAL A 14 7.61 -1.08 3.60
CA VAL A 14 7.25 -1.59 2.26
C VAL A 14 7.12 -3.14 2.19
N PRO A 15 7.97 -3.96 2.85
CA PRO A 15 7.91 -5.42 2.76
C PRO A 15 6.56 -6.01 3.21
N GLY A 16 5.94 -5.45 4.26
CA GLY A 16 4.62 -5.87 4.74
C GLY A 16 3.50 -5.63 3.72
N MET A 17 3.72 -4.72 2.76
CA MET A 17 2.74 -4.29 1.76
C MET A 17 3.12 -4.69 0.33
N ALA A 18 4.22 -5.43 0.15
CA ALA A 18 4.72 -5.83 -1.17
C ALA A 18 3.68 -6.62 -1.99
N SER A 19 2.81 -7.39 -1.31
CA SER A 19 1.71 -8.13 -1.93
C SER A 19 0.69 -7.20 -2.62
N VAL A 20 0.39 -6.05 -2.02
CA VAL A 20 -0.55 -5.06 -2.58
C VAL A 20 0.08 -4.35 -3.78
N PHE A 21 1.35 -3.96 -3.68
CA PHE A 21 2.09 -3.40 -4.82
C PHE A 21 2.15 -4.37 -6.00
N LEU A 22 2.43 -5.66 -5.73
CA LEU A 22 2.45 -6.69 -6.75
C LEU A 22 1.07 -6.86 -7.40
N LEU A 23 0.01 -6.94 -6.59
CA LEU A 23 -1.36 -7.03 -7.09
C LEU A 23 -1.74 -5.82 -7.95
N MET A 24 -1.39 -4.61 -7.51
CA MET A 24 -1.63 -3.38 -8.28
C MET A 24 -0.87 -3.38 -9.61
N GLY A 25 0.38 -3.84 -9.61
CA GLY A 25 1.17 -4.02 -10.83
C GLY A 25 0.52 -5.00 -11.81
N VAL A 26 0.00 -6.13 -11.32
CA VAL A 26 -0.72 -7.12 -12.14
C VAL A 26 -2.02 -6.54 -12.71
N ILE A 27 -2.80 -5.84 -11.89
CA ILE A 27 -4.04 -5.18 -12.32
C ILE A 27 -3.73 -4.15 -13.41
N LEU A 28 -2.73 -3.29 -13.20
CA LEU A 28 -2.35 -2.25 -14.14
C LEU A 28 -1.82 -2.84 -15.46
N PHE A 29 -1.00 -3.89 -15.40
CA PHE A 29 -0.50 -4.58 -16.59
C PHE A 29 -1.63 -5.23 -17.40
N ASN A 30 -2.53 -5.96 -16.75
CA ASN A 30 -3.66 -6.61 -17.42
C ASN A 30 -4.61 -5.56 -18.03
N ALA A 31 -4.91 -4.49 -17.28
CA ALA A 31 -5.72 -3.38 -17.78
C ALA A 31 -5.07 -2.71 -19.00
N ALA A 32 -3.74 -2.52 -18.99
CA ALA A 32 -3.02 -1.96 -20.12
C ALA A 32 -3.11 -2.84 -21.37
N VAL A 33 -2.93 -4.16 -21.23
CA VAL A 33 -3.10 -5.09 -22.36
C VAL A 33 -4.52 -5.04 -22.92
N ILE A 34 -5.54 -4.97 -22.07
CA ILE A 34 -6.94 -4.86 -22.49
C ILE A 34 -7.18 -3.52 -23.20
N ALA A 35 -6.75 -2.41 -22.61
CA ALA A 35 -6.92 -1.08 -23.19
C ALA A 35 -6.21 -0.92 -24.53
N THR A 36 -4.98 -1.43 -24.68
CA THR A 36 -4.28 -1.46 -25.97
C THR A 36 -5.11 -2.22 -27.01
N LYS A 37 -5.64 -3.40 -26.67
CA LYS A 37 -6.44 -4.20 -27.62
C LYS A 37 -7.76 -3.53 -28.00
N LEU A 38 -8.43 -2.86 -27.06
CA LEU A 38 -9.74 -2.25 -27.29
C LEU A 38 -9.65 -0.90 -28.00
N PHE A 39 -8.66 -0.08 -27.68
CA PHE A 39 -8.67 1.34 -28.02
C PHE A 39 -7.50 1.80 -28.91
N ALA A 40 -6.47 0.98 -29.15
CA ALA A 40 -5.29 1.40 -29.93
C ALA A 40 -5.61 1.90 -31.35
N ALA A 41 -6.60 1.30 -32.01
CA ALA A 41 -6.94 1.63 -33.40
C ALA A 41 -7.62 3.01 -33.53
N THR A 42 -8.34 3.45 -32.50
CA THR A 42 -9.12 4.71 -32.52
C THR A 42 -8.46 5.81 -31.69
N PHE A 43 -7.68 5.45 -30.67
CA PHE A 43 -6.98 6.38 -29.76
C PHE A 43 -5.50 5.99 -29.63
N PRO A 44 -4.70 6.09 -30.71
CA PRO A 44 -3.31 5.64 -30.72
C PRO A 44 -2.39 6.47 -29.82
N GLU A 45 -2.71 7.72 -29.54
CA GLU A 45 -1.93 8.58 -28.64
C GLU A 45 -1.92 8.06 -27.20
N TRP A 46 -3.07 7.59 -26.72
CA TRP A 46 -3.23 7.07 -25.36
C TRP A 46 -2.98 5.57 -25.27
N PHE A 47 -3.51 4.80 -26.23
CA PHE A 47 -3.57 3.34 -26.13
C PHE A 47 -2.84 2.62 -27.27
N GLY A 48 -2.12 3.33 -28.14
CA GLY A 48 -1.47 2.74 -29.34
C GLY A 48 -0.34 1.76 -29.04
N SER A 49 0.21 1.79 -27.82
CA SER A 49 1.21 0.83 -27.34
C SER A 49 0.92 0.42 -25.90
N LEU A 50 1.56 -0.66 -25.46
CA LEU A 50 1.44 -1.14 -24.09
C LEU A 50 1.95 -0.10 -23.08
N SER A 51 3.08 0.56 -23.38
CA SER A 51 3.63 1.62 -22.52
C SER A 51 2.76 2.87 -22.51
N GLY A 52 2.18 3.27 -23.65
CA GLY A 52 1.18 4.34 -23.71
C GLY A 52 -0.02 4.03 -22.82
N SER A 53 -0.56 2.81 -22.96
CA SER A 53 -1.71 2.36 -22.17
C SER A 53 -1.38 2.31 -20.68
N LEU A 54 -0.19 1.85 -20.28
CA LEU A 54 0.27 1.88 -18.89
C LEU A 54 0.32 3.32 -18.35
N TYR A 55 0.86 4.27 -19.13
CA TYR A 55 0.94 5.67 -18.74
C TYR A 55 -0.45 6.31 -18.58
N THR A 56 -1.33 6.14 -19.57
CA THR A 56 -2.70 6.66 -19.51
C THR A 56 -3.50 6.02 -18.38
N LEU A 57 -3.37 4.72 -18.14
CA LEU A 57 -4.07 4.07 -17.03
C LEU A 57 -3.52 4.47 -15.67
N PHE A 58 -2.23 4.79 -15.57
CA PHE A 58 -1.67 5.41 -14.37
C PHE A 58 -2.30 6.80 -14.12
N GLN A 59 -2.44 7.63 -15.16
CA GLN A 59 -3.15 8.92 -15.08
C GLN A 59 -4.62 8.76 -14.66
N VAL A 60 -5.32 7.78 -15.24
CA VAL A 60 -6.71 7.47 -14.85
C VAL A 60 -6.78 6.99 -13.40
N MET A 61 -5.82 6.17 -12.95
CA MET A 61 -5.74 5.70 -11.56
C MET A 61 -5.55 6.85 -10.57
N THR A 62 -4.82 7.92 -10.93
CA THR A 62 -4.68 9.12 -10.11
C THR A 62 -5.86 10.09 -10.21
N LEU A 63 -6.90 9.70 -10.97
CA LEU A 63 -8.10 10.50 -11.26
C LEU A 63 -7.82 11.81 -11.99
N GLU A 64 -6.63 11.96 -12.57
CA GLU A 64 -6.24 13.17 -13.29
C GLU A 64 -6.94 13.17 -14.65
N SER A 65 -7.83 14.15 -14.86
CA SER A 65 -8.59 14.34 -16.10
C SER A 65 -9.25 13.08 -16.67
N TRP A 66 -9.52 12.08 -15.84
CA TRP A 66 -9.90 10.75 -16.33
C TRP A 66 -11.20 10.77 -17.15
N SER A 67 -12.18 11.58 -16.75
CA SER A 67 -13.46 11.65 -17.47
C SER A 67 -13.38 12.59 -18.67
N MET A 68 -13.07 13.87 -18.45
CA MET A 68 -13.09 14.89 -19.51
C MET A 68 -11.96 14.72 -20.53
N GLY A 69 -10.78 14.29 -20.07
CA GLY A 69 -9.59 14.16 -20.91
C GLY A 69 -9.46 12.81 -21.61
N ILE A 70 -9.99 11.73 -21.03
CA ILE A 70 -9.83 10.36 -21.56
C ILE A 70 -11.19 9.71 -21.87
N VAL A 71 -11.99 9.39 -20.85
CA VAL A 71 -13.13 8.48 -21.02
C VAL A 71 -14.27 9.07 -21.85
N ARG A 72 -14.59 10.37 -21.74
CA ARG A 72 -15.63 11.01 -22.56
C ARG A 72 -15.27 11.01 -24.06
N PRO A 73 -14.08 11.46 -24.47
CA PRO A 73 -13.62 11.26 -25.86
C PRO A 73 -13.66 9.81 -26.31
N VAL A 74 -13.23 8.86 -25.46
CA VAL A 74 -13.30 7.43 -25.80
C VAL A 74 -14.75 6.97 -26.01
N MET A 75 -15.70 7.44 -25.19
CA MET A 75 -17.12 7.09 -25.30
C MET A 75 -17.82 7.66 -26.54
N GLU A 76 -17.28 8.70 -27.17
CA GLU A 76 -17.82 9.20 -28.45
C GLU A 76 -17.66 8.17 -29.57
N VAL A 77 -16.64 7.29 -29.48
CA VAL A 77 -16.38 6.21 -30.44
C VAL A 77 -16.80 4.84 -29.88
N HIS A 78 -16.61 4.62 -28.58
CA HIS A 78 -16.92 3.38 -27.86
C HIS A 78 -17.90 3.65 -26.71
N PRO A 79 -19.22 3.74 -26.96
CA PRO A 79 -20.20 4.17 -25.95
C PRO A 79 -20.14 3.37 -24.63
N GLU A 80 -19.75 2.10 -24.69
CA GLU A 80 -19.65 1.21 -23.53
C GLU A 80 -18.28 1.24 -22.82
N ALA A 81 -17.38 2.16 -23.18
CA ALA A 81 -16.04 2.23 -22.57
C ALA A 81 -16.08 2.46 -21.04
N TRP A 82 -17.15 3.05 -20.52
CA TRP A 82 -17.37 3.22 -19.08
C TRP A 82 -17.35 1.87 -18.33
N LEU A 83 -17.77 0.76 -18.95
CA LEU A 83 -17.73 -0.58 -18.36
C LEU A 83 -16.29 -1.08 -18.11
N PHE A 84 -15.30 -0.51 -18.79
CA PHE A 84 -13.89 -0.79 -18.54
C PHE A 84 -13.32 0.20 -17.51
N PHE A 85 -13.49 1.51 -17.75
CA PHE A 85 -12.81 2.52 -16.94
C PHE A 85 -13.39 2.68 -15.54
N VAL A 86 -14.71 2.61 -15.35
CA VAL A 86 -15.32 2.79 -14.02
C VAL A 86 -14.93 1.67 -13.07
N PRO A 87 -15.05 0.37 -13.43
CA PRO A 87 -14.55 -0.70 -12.56
C PRO A 87 -13.05 -0.65 -12.31
N PHE A 88 -12.26 -0.30 -13.34
CA PHE A 88 -10.81 -0.07 -13.17
C PHE A 88 -10.54 0.96 -12.08
N ILE A 89 -11.16 2.14 -12.17
CA ILE A 89 -11.03 3.22 -11.18
C ILE A 89 -11.42 2.74 -9.79
N LEU A 90 -12.59 2.11 -9.64
CA LEU A 90 -13.07 1.63 -8.34
C LEU A 90 -12.08 0.67 -7.69
N ILE A 91 -11.57 -0.29 -8.46
CA ILE A 91 -10.60 -1.28 -7.98
C ILE A 91 -9.28 -0.61 -7.61
N THR A 92 -8.72 0.24 -8.47
CA THR A 92 -7.41 0.83 -8.23
C THR A 92 -7.44 1.87 -7.12
N THR A 93 -8.48 2.70 -7.05
CA THR A 93 -8.64 3.68 -5.97
C THR A 93 -8.84 2.97 -4.63
N PHE A 94 -9.65 1.90 -4.59
CA PHE A 94 -9.80 1.09 -3.38
C PHE A 94 -8.48 0.45 -2.95
N ALA A 95 -7.71 -0.10 -3.89
CA ALA A 95 -6.40 -0.69 -3.60
C ALA A 95 -5.42 0.36 -3.05
N VAL A 96 -5.37 1.56 -3.63
CA VAL A 96 -4.52 2.66 -3.15
C VAL A 96 -4.93 3.11 -1.75
N VAL A 97 -6.24 3.27 -1.48
CA VAL A 97 -6.72 3.61 -0.14
C VAL A 97 -6.34 2.53 0.88
N ASN A 98 -6.53 1.25 0.54
CA ASN A 98 -6.14 0.15 1.41
C ASN A 98 -4.63 0.10 1.66
N LEU A 99 -3.82 0.51 0.68
CA LEU A 99 -2.37 0.65 0.85
C LEU A 99 -2.02 1.76 1.84
N VAL A 100 -2.67 2.92 1.75
CA VAL A 100 -2.44 4.02 2.71
C VAL A 100 -2.90 3.62 4.10
N VAL A 101 -4.10 3.04 4.22
CA VAL A 101 -4.65 2.57 5.50
C VAL A 101 -3.76 1.49 6.11
N GLY A 102 -3.33 0.49 5.33
CA GLY A 102 -2.46 -0.56 5.83
C GLY A 102 -1.10 -0.03 6.30
N LEU A 103 -0.53 0.98 5.63
CA LEU A 103 0.71 1.63 6.06
C LEU A 103 0.53 2.35 7.41
N ILE A 104 -0.57 3.09 7.55
CA ILE A 104 -0.89 3.80 8.80
C ILE A 104 -1.10 2.80 9.93
N VAL A 105 -1.89 1.75 9.70
CA VAL A 105 -2.18 0.72 10.71
C VAL A 105 -0.90 0.00 11.14
N ASN A 106 -0.05 -0.40 10.19
CA ASN A 106 1.22 -1.06 10.51
C ASN A 106 2.11 -0.14 11.36
N SER A 107 2.24 1.14 11.00
CA SER A 107 3.01 2.12 11.75
C SER A 107 2.47 2.33 13.18
N MET A 108 1.15 2.39 13.35
CA MET A 108 0.53 2.49 14.68
C MET A 108 0.73 1.23 15.51
N GLN A 109 0.66 0.04 14.90
CA GLN A 109 0.89 -1.23 15.57
C GLN A 109 2.34 -1.39 16.02
N ASP A 110 3.30 -0.99 15.19
CA ASP A 110 4.74 -1.01 15.54
C ASP A 110 5.02 -0.13 16.77
N ALA A 111 4.44 1.09 16.81
CA ALA A 111 4.57 1.99 17.95
C ALA A 111 3.99 1.42 19.26
N HIS A 112 2.83 0.77 19.19
CA HIS A 112 2.22 0.12 20.35
C HIS A 112 2.96 -1.14 20.80
N ALA A 113 3.56 -1.89 19.87
CA ALA A 113 4.35 -3.07 20.19
C ALA A 113 5.64 -2.71 20.95
N GLU A 114 6.31 -1.63 20.57
CA GLU A 114 7.48 -1.11 21.31
C GLU A 114 7.11 -0.72 22.75
N GLU A 115 5.99 -0.03 22.95
CA GLU A 115 5.52 0.39 24.27
C GLU A 115 5.12 -0.81 25.16
N SER A 116 4.39 -1.78 24.60
CA SER A 116 3.99 -3.01 25.32
C SER A 116 5.18 -3.90 25.69
N ASN A 117 6.18 -4.01 24.81
CA ASN A 117 7.38 -4.79 25.10
C ASN A 117 8.21 -4.12 26.21
N ALA A 118 8.38 -2.80 26.15
CA ALA A 118 9.05 -2.04 27.21
C ALA A 118 8.34 -2.17 28.57
N ALA A 119 7.01 -2.15 28.58
CA ALA A 119 6.23 -2.38 29.80
C ALA A 119 6.43 -3.79 30.36
N THR A 120 6.43 -4.81 29.49
CA THR A 120 6.61 -6.22 29.86
C THR A 120 8.02 -6.48 30.41
N ASP A 121 9.05 -5.91 29.81
CA ASP A 121 10.43 -6.05 30.26
C ASP A 121 10.63 -5.39 31.63
N SER A 122 10.08 -4.19 31.86
CA SER A 122 10.17 -3.55 33.19
C SER A 122 9.46 -4.37 34.28
N TYR A 123 8.30 -4.96 33.96
CA TYR A 123 7.59 -5.85 34.87
C TYR A 123 8.38 -7.13 35.16
N ARG A 124 9.01 -7.73 34.14
CA ARG A 124 9.88 -8.90 34.30
C ARG A 124 11.08 -8.60 35.20
N ASP A 125 11.76 -7.48 34.98
CA ASP A 125 12.91 -7.08 35.79
C ASP A 125 12.51 -6.86 37.26
N GLU A 126 11.33 -6.27 37.50
CA GLU A 126 10.81 -6.12 38.85
C GLU A 126 10.50 -7.47 39.52
N VAL A 127 9.85 -8.39 38.80
CA VAL A 127 9.56 -9.74 39.33
C VAL A 127 10.84 -10.50 39.65
N VAL A 128 11.86 -10.45 38.77
CA VAL A 128 13.16 -11.09 38.99
C VAL A 128 13.86 -10.51 40.22
N ARG A 129 13.85 -9.18 40.39
CA ARG A 129 14.40 -8.54 41.60
C ARG A 129 13.69 -9.00 42.87
N ARG A 130 12.36 -9.08 42.85
CA ARG A 130 11.58 -9.54 44.01
C ARG A 130 11.88 -11.00 44.35
N LEU A 131 12.01 -11.87 43.33
CA LEU A 131 12.38 -13.28 43.54
C LEU A 131 13.77 -13.42 44.17
N ALA A 132 14.77 -12.68 43.67
CA ALA A 132 16.12 -12.70 44.24
C ALA A 132 16.14 -12.25 45.70
N ALA A 133 15.40 -11.19 46.05
CA ALA A 133 15.30 -10.72 47.43
C ALA A 133 14.65 -11.75 48.37
N ILE A 134 13.62 -12.47 47.89
CA ILE A 134 12.99 -13.55 48.65
C ILE A 134 13.95 -14.74 48.83
N GLU A 135 14.72 -15.08 47.79
CA GLU A 135 15.70 -16.17 47.84
C GLU A 135 16.80 -15.89 48.87
N ASP A 136 17.32 -14.66 48.92
CA ASP A 136 18.31 -14.23 49.91
C ASP A 136 17.74 -14.29 51.34
N GLN A 137 16.50 -13.82 51.56
CA GLN A 137 15.85 -13.90 52.88
C GLN A 137 15.68 -15.34 53.37
N LEU A 138 15.33 -16.27 52.48
CA LEU A 138 15.21 -17.70 52.81
C LEU A 138 16.58 -18.33 53.12
N ARG A 139 17.66 -17.79 52.55
CA ARG A 139 19.03 -18.24 52.77
C ARG A 139 19.59 -17.78 54.11
N GLU A 140 19.33 -16.54 54.50
CA GLU A 140 19.76 -15.97 55.79
C GLU A 140 18.95 -16.50 56.98
N GLY A 141 17.73 -16.97 56.74
CA GLY A 141 16.86 -17.58 57.76
C GLY A 141 17.16 -19.04 58.12
N ARG A 142 18.20 -19.66 57.54
CA ARG A 142 18.68 -21.02 57.82
C ARG A 142 20.04 -21.00 58.48
#